data_AF-A0A7W0NNK5-F1
#
_entry.id   AF-A0A7W0NNK5-F1
#
_cell.length_a   1.000
_cell.length_b   1.000
_cell.length_c   1.000
_cell.angle_alpha   90.00
_cell.angle_beta   90.00
_cell.angle_gamma   90.00
#
_symmetry.space_group_name_H-M   'P 1'
#
loop_
_entity.id
_entity.type
_entity.pdbx_description
1 polymer ?
#
loop_
_entity_poly.entity_id
_entity_poly.type
_entity_poly.pdbx_seq_one_letter_code
_entity_poly.pdbx_strand_id
1 'polypeptide(L)'
;MSGSGDFPTIFELSVPGRRAWSLPEVRAEGPDASIPQEHRRRKPPALPEVSELDLVRHYTRLSHRNWSIDTGAYPLGSCSMKYNPKVAEEVAALPGWQGLHPLAEEEFVQGALQLLGELERALCAATGMARLTFQPAAGAQGELTGLLIMRAWRARNGDVRKRVIVPDSAHGTNPASVTLAGWQAQEVRSDARGLVDFDALQEVLDEDVAGLMLTNPNTLGLFERDIEKIAQAVHDVGGLLYY
;
A
#
# COMPACT_ATOMS: atom_id res chain seq x y z
N MET A 1 6.62 37.48 5.54
CA MET A 1 5.29 36.82 5.63
C MET A 1 4.64 36.92 4.26
N SER A 2 4.85 35.92 3.41
CA SER A 2 4.38 35.89 2.01
C SER A 2 2.87 35.59 1.94
N GLY A 3 2.15 36.37 1.14
CA GLY A 3 0.69 36.51 1.18
C GLY A 3 -0.13 35.36 0.58
N SER A 4 -1.30 35.18 1.18
CA SER A 4 -2.38 34.26 0.80
C SER A 4 -3.26 34.79 -0.34
N GLY A 5 -2.69 35.49 -1.33
CA GLY A 5 -3.45 36.26 -2.33
C GLY A 5 -3.82 35.54 -3.64
N ASP A 6 -3.09 34.50 -4.05
CA ASP A 6 -3.18 34.01 -5.45
C ASP A 6 -3.98 32.70 -5.63
N PHE A 7 -4.31 31.99 -4.54
CA PHE A 7 -5.00 30.70 -4.67
C PHE A 7 -5.86 30.36 -3.44
N PRO A 8 -7.15 30.74 -3.43
CA PRO A 8 -8.04 30.40 -2.33
C PRO A 8 -8.27 28.89 -2.25
N THR A 9 -8.40 28.38 -1.03
CA THR A 9 -8.94 27.06 -0.74
C THR A 9 -10.37 26.93 -1.28
N ILE A 10 -10.84 25.70 -1.48
CA ILE A 10 -12.23 25.47 -1.91
C ILE A 10 -13.26 26.03 -0.90
N PHE A 11 -12.88 26.12 0.38
CA PHE A 11 -13.72 26.69 1.44
C PHE A 11 -13.81 28.22 1.34
N GLU A 12 -12.73 28.91 0.97
CA GLU A 12 -12.74 30.37 0.77
C GLU A 12 -13.53 30.78 -0.48
N LEU A 13 -13.72 29.87 -1.43
CA LEU A 13 -14.59 30.06 -2.61
C LEU A 13 -16.07 29.80 -2.33
N SER A 14 -16.41 29.33 -1.13
CA SER A 14 -17.77 28.90 -0.81
C SER A 14 -18.74 30.07 -0.70
N VAL A 15 -19.92 29.89 -1.26
CA VAL A 15 -21.06 30.81 -1.16
C VAL A 15 -22.27 30.02 -0.66
N PRO A 16 -22.88 30.42 0.48
CA PRO A 16 -24.01 29.70 1.05
C PRO A 16 -25.13 29.42 0.04
N GLY A 17 -25.59 28.17 0.00
CA GLY A 17 -26.64 27.66 -0.88
C GLY A 17 -26.18 27.21 -2.27
N ARG A 18 -24.92 27.46 -2.66
CA ARG A 18 -24.41 27.09 -3.99
C ARG A 18 -24.12 25.59 -4.09
N ARG A 19 -24.42 25.00 -5.25
CA ARG A 19 -24.30 23.55 -5.49
C ARG A 19 -23.57 23.26 -6.80
N ALA A 20 -22.77 22.20 -6.79
CA ALA A 20 -22.01 21.69 -7.94
C ALA A 20 -22.59 20.36 -8.48
N TRP A 21 -23.84 20.04 -8.13
CA TRP A 21 -24.45 18.76 -8.46
C TRP A 21 -25.92 18.95 -8.84
N SER A 22 -26.38 18.07 -9.72
CA SER A 22 -27.79 17.82 -10.00
C SER A 22 -28.05 16.32 -9.80
N LEU A 23 -28.68 15.98 -8.68
CA LEU A 23 -29.16 14.62 -8.46
C LEU A 23 -30.56 14.50 -9.08
N PRO A 24 -30.93 13.33 -9.63
CA PRO A 24 -32.29 13.11 -10.09
C PRO A 24 -33.28 13.30 -8.93
N GLU A 25 -34.51 13.70 -9.25
CA GLU A 25 -35.57 13.81 -8.24
C GLU A 25 -35.78 12.48 -7.53
N VAL A 26 -35.47 12.44 -6.24
CA VAL A 26 -35.67 11.27 -5.39
C VAL A 26 -37.16 11.21 -5.02
N ARG A 27 -37.87 10.18 -5.50
CA ARG A 27 -39.28 9.92 -5.19
C ARG A 27 -39.53 9.30 -3.82
N ALA A 28 -38.48 9.03 -3.05
CA ALA A 28 -38.60 8.48 -1.71
C ALA A 28 -39.03 9.55 -0.71
N GLU A 29 -39.73 9.15 0.36
CA GLU A 29 -39.99 10.03 1.49
C GLU A 29 -38.66 10.57 2.03
N GLY A 30 -38.61 11.88 2.31
CA GLY A 30 -37.39 12.54 2.76
C GLY A 30 -36.83 11.92 4.05
N PRO A 31 -35.57 12.22 4.42
CA PRO A 31 -34.96 11.72 5.66
C PRO A 31 -35.77 12.09 6.91
N ASP A 32 -36.63 13.11 6.83
CA ASP A 32 -37.53 13.49 7.90
C ASP A 32 -38.68 12.51 8.16
N ALA A 33 -38.99 11.64 7.21
CA ALA A 33 -39.98 10.57 7.36
C ALA A 33 -39.34 9.23 7.76
N SER A 34 -38.09 8.97 7.36
CA SER A 34 -37.46 7.64 7.48
C SER A 34 -36.42 7.51 8.60
N ILE A 35 -35.90 8.61 9.16
CA ILE A 35 -34.86 8.58 10.20
C ILE A 35 -35.39 9.16 11.51
N PRO A 36 -35.34 8.44 12.65
CA PRO A 36 -35.74 8.99 13.96
C PRO A 36 -34.96 10.26 14.33
N GLN A 37 -35.63 11.23 14.95
CA GLN A 37 -35.08 12.58 15.21
C GLN A 37 -33.77 12.54 16.02
N GLU A 38 -33.68 11.63 16.97
CA GLU A 38 -32.51 11.39 17.84
C GLU A 38 -31.26 10.98 17.05
N HIS A 39 -31.42 10.43 15.85
CA HIS A 39 -30.32 10.03 14.96
C HIS A 39 -30.03 11.06 13.87
N ARG A 40 -30.85 12.12 13.75
CA ARG A 40 -30.64 13.16 12.73
C ARG A 40 -29.49 14.07 13.11
N ARG A 41 -28.69 14.42 12.10
CA ARG A 41 -27.60 15.37 12.25
C ARG A 41 -28.18 16.77 12.53
N ARG A 42 -27.85 17.36 13.68
CA ARG A 42 -28.34 18.70 14.09
C ARG A 42 -27.69 19.86 13.35
N LYS A 43 -26.46 19.68 12.87
CA LYS A 43 -25.68 20.71 12.16
C LYS A 43 -25.13 20.12 10.86
N PRO A 44 -25.37 20.71 9.68
CA PRO A 44 -24.76 20.26 8.43
C PRO A 44 -23.23 20.14 8.53
N PRO A 45 -22.60 19.23 7.76
CA PRO A 45 -21.15 19.25 7.63
C PRO A 45 -20.69 20.57 7.01
N ALA A 46 -19.52 21.05 7.43
CA ALA A 46 -18.89 22.23 6.85
C ALA A 46 -18.22 21.88 5.51
N LEU A 47 -19.01 21.41 4.54
CA LEU A 47 -18.56 21.17 3.17
C LEU A 47 -18.57 22.49 2.38
N PRO A 48 -17.69 22.63 1.36
CA PRO A 48 -17.70 23.82 0.53
C PRO A 48 -18.95 23.89 -0.35
N GLU A 49 -19.50 25.09 -0.50
CA GLU A 49 -20.70 25.37 -1.29
C GLU A 49 -20.28 26.16 -2.55
N VAL A 50 -19.95 25.43 -3.62
CA VAL A 50 -19.36 25.98 -4.85
C VAL A 50 -20.17 25.56 -6.07
N SER A 51 -20.01 26.27 -7.20
CA SER A 51 -20.60 25.84 -8.47
C SER A 51 -19.72 24.79 -9.12
N GLU A 52 -20.24 24.04 -10.08
CA GLU A 52 -19.44 23.08 -10.86
C GLU A 52 -18.27 23.78 -11.57
N LEU A 53 -18.49 24.99 -12.10
CA LEU A 53 -17.43 25.77 -12.73
C LEU A 53 -16.32 26.17 -11.74
N ASP A 54 -16.68 26.58 -10.52
CA ASP A 54 -15.71 26.90 -9.47
C ASP A 54 -14.92 25.65 -9.08
N LEU A 55 -15.59 24.49 -8.96
CA LEU A 55 -14.97 23.20 -8.64
C LEU A 55 -13.94 22.79 -9.71
N VAL A 56 -14.34 22.80 -10.99
CA VAL A 56 -13.47 22.47 -12.12
C VAL A 56 -12.28 23.42 -12.19
N ARG A 57 -12.50 24.73 -12.05
CA ARG A 57 -11.42 25.73 -12.04
C ARG A 57 -10.45 25.51 -10.89
N HIS A 58 -10.97 25.19 -9.70
CA HIS A 58 -10.14 24.96 -8.52
C HIS A 58 -9.20 23.77 -8.72
N TYR A 59 -9.74 22.58 -9.06
CA TYR A 59 -8.91 21.38 -9.22
C TYR A 59 -8.01 21.42 -10.46
N THR A 60 -8.44 22.06 -11.55
CA THR A 60 -7.57 22.28 -12.74
C THR A 60 -6.38 23.17 -12.40
N ARG A 61 -6.59 24.24 -11.63
CA ARG A 61 -5.47 25.09 -11.21
C ARG A 61 -4.57 24.40 -10.18
N LEU A 62 -5.14 23.58 -9.29
CA LEU A 62 -4.34 22.75 -8.38
C LEU A 62 -3.46 21.75 -9.14
N SER A 63 -3.96 21.13 -10.21
CA SER A 63 -3.16 20.18 -11.00
C SER A 63 -1.98 20.87 -11.68
N HIS A 64 -2.12 22.11 -12.14
CA HIS A 64 -1.01 22.92 -12.68
C HIS A 64 0.05 23.30 -11.64
N ARG A 65 -0.24 23.12 -10.34
CA ARG A 65 0.71 23.35 -9.23
C ARG A 65 1.33 22.07 -8.71
N ASN A 66 1.02 20.93 -9.34
CA ASN A 66 1.57 19.64 -8.98
C ASN A 66 2.55 19.18 -10.08
N TRP A 67 3.79 18.87 -9.70
CA TRP A 67 4.70 18.16 -10.61
C TRP A 67 4.25 16.70 -10.70
N SER A 68 4.27 16.13 -11.89
CA SER A 68 3.87 14.74 -12.10
C SER A 68 4.79 14.06 -13.13
N ILE A 69 4.78 12.73 -13.12
CA ILE A 69 5.53 11.94 -14.10
C ILE A 69 5.10 12.22 -15.55
N ASP A 70 3.86 12.62 -15.77
CA ASP A 70 3.36 13.01 -17.09
C ASP A 70 3.97 14.35 -17.57
N THR A 71 4.43 15.19 -16.65
CA THR A 71 5.01 16.50 -16.96
C THR A 71 6.53 16.48 -17.11
N GLY A 72 7.22 15.48 -16.57
CA GLY A 72 8.67 15.35 -16.69
C GLY A 72 9.27 14.24 -15.84
N ALA A 73 10.59 14.14 -15.87
CA ALA A 73 11.33 13.13 -15.11
C ALA A 73 11.11 13.29 -13.59
N TYR A 74 10.96 12.16 -12.90
CA TYR A 74 10.66 12.11 -11.46
C TYR A 74 11.58 11.08 -10.76
N PRO A 75 12.90 11.35 -10.63
CA PRO A 75 13.88 10.33 -10.22
C PRO A 75 13.90 10.10 -8.70
N LEU A 76 12.81 9.55 -8.16
CA LEU A 76 12.73 9.14 -6.76
C LEU A 76 13.26 7.72 -6.58
N GLY A 77 14.34 7.58 -5.81
CA GLY A 77 14.86 6.29 -5.37
C GLY A 77 13.79 5.49 -4.60
N SER A 78 13.80 4.17 -4.74
CA SER A 78 12.82 3.24 -4.15
C SER A 78 11.35 3.39 -4.60
N CYS A 79 11.01 4.39 -5.41
CA CYS A 79 9.62 4.64 -5.82
C CYS A 79 9.27 4.10 -7.23
N SER A 80 10.26 3.75 -8.05
CA SER A 80 10.06 3.22 -9.41
C SER A 80 9.09 4.06 -10.24
N MET A 81 9.34 5.37 -10.33
CA MET A 81 8.53 6.35 -11.08
C MET A 81 8.63 6.13 -12.60
N LYS A 82 8.02 5.04 -13.07
CA LYS A 82 7.90 4.64 -14.48
C LYS A 82 6.61 5.17 -15.08
N TYR A 83 6.58 5.31 -16.41
CA TYR A 83 5.37 5.68 -17.14
C TYR A 83 4.16 4.84 -16.72
N ASN A 84 3.03 5.49 -16.49
CA ASN A 84 1.72 4.88 -16.27
C ASN A 84 0.97 4.84 -17.62
N PRO A 85 0.89 3.68 -18.29
CA PRO A 85 0.24 3.56 -19.59
C PRO A 85 -1.22 4.03 -19.55
N LYS A 86 -1.61 4.95 -20.46
CA LYS A 86 -2.97 5.50 -20.46
C LYS A 86 -4.04 4.45 -20.77
N VAL A 87 -3.68 3.41 -21.50
CA VAL A 87 -4.53 2.22 -21.70
C VAL A 87 -4.92 1.54 -20.38
N ALA A 88 -4.11 1.64 -19.32
CA ALA A 88 -4.47 1.05 -18.02
C ALA A 88 -5.67 1.76 -17.39
N GLU A 89 -5.76 3.09 -17.53
CA GLU A 89 -6.91 3.87 -17.07
C GLU A 89 -8.16 3.54 -17.88
N GLU A 90 -8.02 3.42 -19.21
CA GLU A 90 -9.13 3.03 -20.09
C GLU A 90 -9.67 1.64 -19.75
N VAL A 91 -8.78 0.66 -19.53
CA VAL A 91 -9.15 -0.70 -19.14
C VAL A 91 -9.79 -0.71 -17.76
N ALA A 92 -9.23 -0.01 -16.77
CA ALA A 92 -9.81 0.09 -15.44
C ALA A 92 -11.20 0.78 -15.46
N ALA A 93 -11.45 1.65 -16.45
CA ALA A 93 -12.70 2.36 -16.61
C ALA A 93 -13.80 1.57 -17.33
N LEU A 94 -13.55 0.33 -17.79
CA LEU A 94 -14.59 -0.45 -18.45
C LEU A 94 -15.77 -0.70 -17.48
N PRO A 95 -17.03 -0.60 -17.95
CA PRO A 95 -18.20 -0.74 -17.07
C PRO A 95 -18.27 -2.05 -16.29
N GLY A 96 -17.76 -3.15 -16.87
CA GLY A 96 -17.70 -4.44 -16.21
C GLY A 96 -16.79 -4.48 -14.97
N TRP A 97 -15.82 -3.56 -14.88
CA TRP A 97 -14.96 -3.40 -13.71
C TRP A 97 -15.49 -2.35 -12.75
N GLN A 98 -15.85 -1.17 -13.26
CA GLN A 98 -16.32 -0.06 -12.41
C GLN A 98 -17.61 -0.37 -11.66
N GLY A 99 -18.51 -1.16 -12.27
CA GLY A 99 -19.80 -1.51 -11.69
C GLY A 99 -19.79 -2.78 -10.84
N LEU A 100 -18.64 -3.43 -10.64
CA LEU A 100 -18.57 -4.73 -9.97
C LEU A 100 -18.74 -4.58 -8.46
N HIS A 101 -19.74 -5.25 -7.90
CA HIS A 101 -19.91 -5.31 -6.44
C HIS A 101 -19.03 -6.44 -5.85
N PRO A 102 -18.22 -6.18 -4.80
CA PRO A 102 -17.29 -7.18 -4.25
C PRO A 102 -17.98 -8.40 -3.61
N LEU A 103 -19.27 -8.28 -3.27
CA LEU A 103 -20.10 -9.38 -2.75
C LEU A 103 -21.09 -9.94 -3.78
N ALA A 104 -20.92 -9.63 -5.08
CA ALA A 104 -21.72 -10.28 -6.11
C ALA A 104 -21.42 -11.79 -6.14
N GLU A 105 -22.42 -12.59 -6.49
CA GLU A 105 -22.25 -14.03 -6.58
C GLU A 105 -21.19 -14.40 -7.63
N GLU A 106 -20.47 -15.49 -7.39
CA GLU A 106 -19.29 -15.87 -8.20
C GLU A 106 -19.62 -16.01 -9.70
N GLU A 107 -20.83 -16.47 -10.04
CA GLU A 107 -21.27 -16.61 -11.44
C GLU A 107 -21.31 -15.28 -12.21
N PHE A 108 -21.50 -14.16 -11.52
CA PHE A 108 -21.55 -12.82 -12.12
C PHE A 108 -20.19 -12.13 -12.21
N VAL A 109 -19.13 -12.71 -11.62
CA VAL A 109 -17.81 -12.07 -11.52
C VAL A 109 -16.67 -12.90 -12.11
N GLN A 110 -16.99 -13.91 -12.94
CA GLN A 110 -16.00 -14.83 -13.53
C GLN A 110 -14.86 -14.11 -14.27
N GLY A 111 -15.13 -12.98 -14.94
CA GLY A 111 -14.08 -12.19 -15.58
C GLY A 111 -13.04 -11.65 -14.59
N ALA A 112 -13.47 -11.20 -13.41
CA ALA A 112 -12.58 -10.74 -12.34
C ALA A 112 -11.77 -11.90 -11.75
N LEU A 113 -12.41 -13.04 -11.52
CA LEU A 113 -11.74 -14.23 -11.01
C LEU A 113 -10.70 -14.78 -11.99
N GLN A 114 -11.02 -14.75 -13.29
CA GLN A 114 -10.06 -15.11 -14.34
C GLN A 114 -8.84 -14.18 -14.33
N LEU A 115 -9.05 -12.86 -14.27
CA LEU A 115 -7.97 -11.87 -14.19
C LEU A 115 -7.06 -12.13 -12.99
N LEU A 116 -7.64 -12.34 -11.80
CA LEU A 116 -6.86 -12.63 -10.59
C LEU A 116 -6.07 -13.93 -10.72
N GLY A 117 -6.66 -14.99 -11.28
CA GLY A 117 -5.98 -16.26 -11.47
C GLY A 117 -4.85 -16.20 -12.51
N GLU A 118 -5.04 -15.45 -13.60
CA GLU A 118 -3.99 -15.22 -14.60
C GLU A 118 -2.84 -14.38 -14.03
N LEU A 119 -3.17 -13.33 -13.29
CA LEU A 119 -2.19 -12.47 -12.65
C LEU A 119 -1.41 -13.23 -11.57
N GLU A 120 -2.06 -14.07 -10.76
CA GLU A 120 -1.40 -14.93 -9.77
C GLU A 120 -0.36 -15.82 -10.47
N ARG A 121 -0.74 -16.50 -11.56
CA ARG A 121 0.19 -17.36 -12.31
C ARG A 121 1.39 -16.59 -12.85
N ALA A 122 1.15 -15.42 -13.45
CA ALA A 122 2.21 -14.60 -14.02
C ALA A 122 3.20 -14.10 -12.96
N LEU A 123 2.70 -13.62 -11.82
CA LEU A 123 3.52 -13.14 -10.72
C LEU A 123 4.24 -14.28 -9.99
N CYS A 124 3.60 -15.44 -9.81
CA CYS A 124 4.25 -16.65 -9.30
C CYS A 124 5.42 -17.07 -10.19
N ALA A 125 5.22 -17.08 -11.52
CA ALA A 125 6.29 -17.38 -12.48
C ALA A 125 7.46 -16.38 -12.41
N ALA A 126 7.16 -15.08 -12.19
CA ALA A 126 8.19 -14.04 -12.09
C ALA A 126 8.97 -14.07 -10.76
N THR A 127 8.35 -14.51 -9.68
CA THR A 127 8.91 -14.47 -8.31
C THR A 127 9.41 -15.83 -7.82
N GLY A 128 9.02 -16.93 -8.47
CA GLY A 128 9.28 -18.29 -8.00
C GLY A 128 8.38 -18.73 -6.84
N MET A 129 7.36 -17.95 -6.47
CA MET A 129 6.43 -18.28 -5.38
C MET A 129 5.37 -19.29 -5.80
N ALA A 130 4.93 -20.13 -4.88
CA ALA A 130 3.91 -21.15 -5.15
C ALA A 130 2.49 -20.59 -5.29
N ARG A 131 2.16 -19.52 -4.55
CA ARG A 131 0.84 -18.87 -4.49
C ARG A 131 0.98 -17.39 -4.14
N LEU A 132 -0.05 -16.60 -4.43
CA LEU A 132 -0.11 -15.18 -4.07
C LEU A 132 -1.48 -14.80 -3.49
N THR A 133 -1.51 -13.64 -2.82
CA THR A 133 -2.74 -13.00 -2.35
C THR A 133 -2.78 -11.55 -2.82
N PHE A 134 -3.97 -11.09 -3.23
CA PHE A 134 -4.21 -9.70 -3.65
C PHE A 134 -4.93 -8.86 -2.59
N GLN A 135 -5.12 -9.41 -1.39
CA GLN A 135 -5.80 -8.73 -0.30
C GLN A 135 -5.03 -7.52 0.28
N PRO A 136 -3.68 -7.54 0.39
CA PRO A 136 -2.94 -6.37 0.87
C PRO A 136 -3.01 -5.20 -0.11
N ALA A 137 -3.42 -4.03 0.36
CA ALA A 137 -3.64 -2.83 -0.45
C ALA A 137 -2.36 -2.01 -0.73
N ALA A 138 -1.25 -2.33 -0.06
CA ALA A 138 0.05 -1.67 -0.23
C ALA A 138 1.20 -2.58 0.22
N GLY A 139 2.43 -2.22 -0.15
CA GLY A 139 3.65 -2.97 0.22
C GLY A 139 3.78 -3.23 1.72
N ALA A 140 3.65 -2.19 2.55
CA ALA A 140 3.70 -2.34 4.02
C ALA A 140 2.61 -3.26 4.59
N GLN A 141 1.42 -3.29 3.98
CA GLN A 141 0.40 -4.25 4.39
C GLN A 141 0.77 -5.68 3.96
N GLY A 142 1.45 -5.83 2.82
CA GLY A 142 2.04 -7.09 2.37
C GLY A 142 3.14 -7.60 3.30
N GLU A 143 3.99 -6.70 3.83
CA GLU A 143 4.98 -7.01 4.88
C GLU A 143 4.28 -7.59 6.12
N LEU A 144 3.28 -6.87 6.65
CA LEU A 144 2.51 -7.34 7.78
C LEU A 144 1.83 -8.68 7.50
N THR A 145 1.24 -8.87 6.31
CA THR A 145 0.63 -10.15 5.91
C THR A 145 1.64 -11.28 5.89
N GLY A 146 2.83 -11.09 5.30
CA GLY A 146 3.88 -12.12 5.27
C GLY A 146 4.38 -12.47 6.67
N LEU A 147 4.59 -11.47 7.52
CA LEU A 147 4.96 -11.68 8.92
C LEU A 147 3.88 -12.43 9.70
N LEU A 148 2.60 -12.12 9.49
CA LEU A 148 1.49 -12.86 10.11
C LEU A 148 1.38 -14.30 9.59
N ILE A 149 1.68 -14.56 8.31
CA ILE A 149 1.79 -15.92 7.76
C ILE A 149 2.91 -16.68 8.46
N MET A 150 4.10 -16.08 8.57
CA MET A 150 5.24 -16.66 9.29
C MET A 150 4.87 -16.98 10.75
N ARG A 151 4.17 -16.06 11.42
CA ARG A 151 3.72 -16.22 12.81
C ARG A 151 2.72 -17.36 12.96
N ALA A 152 1.74 -17.46 12.06
CA ALA A 152 0.76 -18.53 12.07
C ALA A 152 1.42 -19.90 11.82
N TRP A 153 2.38 -19.98 10.89
CA TRP A 153 3.16 -21.18 10.63
C TRP A 153 3.95 -21.62 11.87
N ARG A 154 4.64 -20.69 12.53
CA ARG A 154 5.40 -20.99 13.77
C ARG A 154 4.50 -21.45 14.92
N ALA A 155 3.38 -20.75 15.14
CA ALA A 155 2.41 -21.12 16.18
C ALA A 155 1.86 -22.54 15.98
N ARG A 156 1.61 -22.95 14.74
CA ARG A 156 1.19 -24.32 14.40
C ARG A 156 2.26 -25.37 14.71
N ASN A 157 3.54 -25.01 14.65
CA ASN A 157 4.67 -25.89 14.95
C ASN A 157 5.12 -25.83 16.42
N GLY A 158 4.43 -25.07 17.28
CA GLY A 158 4.78 -24.92 18.70
C GLY A 158 6.04 -24.09 18.96
N ASP A 159 6.48 -23.30 17.97
CA ASP A 159 7.73 -22.55 18.01
C ASP A 159 7.48 -21.09 18.43
N VAL A 160 8.13 -20.64 19.50
CA VAL A 160 7.95 -19.31 20.10
C VAL A 160 9.23 -18.50 19.93
N ARG A 161 9.38 -17.90 18.74
CA ARG A 161 10.48 -16.98 18.43
C ARG A 161 10.07 -15.53 18.62
N LYS A 162 11.05 -14.66 18.92
CA LYS A 162 10.81 -13.30 19.39
C LYS A 162 11.28 -12.23 18.41
N ARG A 163 12.32 -12.51 17.62
CA ARG A 163 13.07 -11.49 16.88
C ARG A 163 12.96 -11.66 15.38
N VAL A 164 12.86 -10.58 14.64
CA VAL A 164 13.05 -10.56 13.19
C VAL A 164 14.22 -9.64 12.88
N ILE A 165 15.19 -10.15 12.14
CA ILE A 165 16.36 -9.39 11.74
C ILE A 165 15.98 -8.46 10.58
N VAL A 166 16.46 -7.23 10.62
CA VAL A 166 16.31 -6.24 9.55
C VAL A 166 17.67 -5.58 9.28
N PRO A 167 18.12 -5.40 8.03
CA PRO A 167 19.30 -4.60 7.75
C PRO A 167 19.12 -3.14 8.20
N ASP A 168 20.20 -2.48 8.63
CA ASP A 168 20.22 -1.05 8.96
C ASP A 168 19.81 -0.13 7.78
N SER A 169 19.95 -0.63 6.56
CA SER A 169 19.55 0.02 5.32
C SER A 169 18.08 -0.23 4.94
N ALA A 170 17.34 -1.05 5.68
CA ALA A 170 15.96 -1.38 5.36
C ALA A 170 15.04 -0.16 5.34
N HIS A 171 13.98 -0.24 4.52
CA HIS A 171 12.93 0.78 4.56
C HIS A 171 12.25 0.80 5.94
N GLY A 172 11.87 1.99 6.42
CA GLY A 172 11.31 2.15 7.77
C GLY A 172 9.99 1.40 8.02
N THR A 173 9.33 0.92 6.96
CA THR A 173 8.15 0.04 7.09
C THR A 173 8.52 -1.32 7.67
N ASN A 174 9.70 -1.87 7.36
CA ASN A 174 10.10 -3.20 7.83
C ASN A 174 10.06 -3.32 9.38
N PRO A 175 10.80 -2.51 10.16
CA PRO A 175 10.75 -2.61 11.62
C PRO A 175 9.37 -2.26 12.20
N ALA A 176 8.61 -1.37 11.54
CA ALA A 176 7.24 -1.05 11.93
C ALA A 176 6.31 -2.27 11.76
N SER A 177 6.39 -2.94 10.62
CA SER A 177 5.63 -4.16 10.29
C SER A 177 5.98 -5.31 11.25
N VAL A 178 7.26 -5.49 11.60
CA VAL A 178 7.72 -6.46 12.61
C VAL A 178 7.06 -6.19 13.97
N THR A 179 7.06 -4.93 14.40
CA THR A 179 6.45 -4.53 15.67
C THR A 179 4.93 -4.76 15.65
N LEU A 180 4.25 -4.39 14.57
CA LEU A 180 2.81 -4.62 14.40
C LEU A 180 2.45 -6.12 14.36
N ALA A 181 3.34 -6.96 13.83
CA ALA A 181 3.18 -8.41 13.84
C ALA A 181 3.42 -9.04 15.23
N GLY A 182 3.90 -8.27 16.21
CA GLY A 182 4.14 -8.69 17.59
C GLY A 182 5.52 -9.28 17.85
N TRP A 183 6.51 -8.95 17.01
CA TRP A 183 7.91 -9.34 17.17
C TRP A 183 8.81 -8.14 17.49
N GLN A 184 10.04 -8.43 17.91
CA GLN A 184 11.09 -7.44 18.12
C GLN A 184 11.93 -7.33 16.85
N ALA A 185 12.01 -6.13 16.27
CA ALA A 185 12.97 -5.88 15.21
C ALA A 185 14.38 -5.77 15.80
N GLN A 186 15.33 -6.51 15.24
CA GLN A 186 16.74 -6.37 15.57
C GLN A 186 17.51 -6.01 14.32
N GLU A 187 18.25 -4.91 14.38
CA GLU A 187 19.05 -4.43 13.27
C GLU A 187 20.34 -5.24 13.11
N VAL A 188 20.76 -5.46 11.86
CA VAL A 188 22.09 -5.94 11.49
C VAL A 188 22.76 -4.89 10.62
N ARG A 189 24.03 -4.60 10.91
CA ARG A 189 24.79 -3.56 10.20
C ARG A 189 25.14 -3.98 8.77
N SER A 190 25.29 -2.99 7.90
CA SER A 190 25.92 -3.18 6.59
C SER A 190 27.46 -3.18 6.69
N ASP A 191 28.12 -3.85 5.75
CA ASP A 191 29.58 -3.84 5.59
C ASP A 191 30.08 -2.57 4.88
N ALA A 192 31.40 -2.44 4.72
CA ALA A 192 32.01 -1.29 4.05
C ALA A 192 31.63 -1.14 2.56
N ARG A 193 30.99 -2.15 1.96
CA ARG A 193 30.51 -2.17 0.57
C ARG A 193 29.03 -1.80 0.49
N GLY A 194 28.37 -1.59 1.63
CA GLY A 194 26.93 -1.31 1.71
C GLY A 194 26.06 -2.55 1.49
N LEU A 195 26.60 -3.75 1.71
CA LEU A 195 25.89 -5.03 1.70
C LEU A 195 25.67 -5.50 3.14
N VAL A 196 24.83 -6.51 3.37
CA VAL A 196 24.69 -7.09 4.71
C VAL A 196 26.04 -7.63 5.20
N ASP A 197 26.48 -7.22 6.39
CA ASP A 197 27.67 -7.79 7.04
C ASP A 197 27.36 -9.22 7.50
N PHE A 198 27.88 -10.20 6.76
CA PHE A 198 27.63 -11.62 7.03
C PHE A 198 28.16 -12.06 8.39
N ASP A 199 29.32 -11.56 8.83
CA ASP A 199 29.89 -11.91 10.12
C ASP A 199 29.00 -11.36 11.25
N ALA A 200 28.57 -10.10 11.13
CA ALA A 200 27.63 -9.50 12.08
C ALA A 200 26.25 -10.19 12.07
N LEU A 201 25.80 -10.67 10.91
CA LEU A 201 24.57 -11.47 10.83
C LEU A 201 24.73 -12.77 11.62
N GLN A 202 25.83 -13.50 11.45
CA GLN A 202 26.05 -14.74 12.17
C GLN A 202 26.08 -14.56 13.69
N GLU A 203 26.59 -13.43 14.19
CA GLU A 203 26.61 -13.10 15.62
C GLU A 203 25.22 -12.95 16.24
N VAL A 204 24.20 -12.57 15.45
CA VAL A 204 22.84 -12.31 15.94
C VAL A 204 21.84 -13.44 15.65
N LEU A 205 22.25 -14.43 14.86
CA LEU A 205 21.46 -15.60 14.49
C LEU A 205 21.49 -16.65 15.60
N ASP A 206 20.33 -16.94 16.17
CA ASP A 206 20.11 -18.04 17.12
C ASP A 206 18.66 -18.57 17.03
N GLU A 207 18.29 -19.47 17.94
CA GLU A 207 16.99 -20.14 17.98
C GLU A 207 15.79 -19.19 18.21
N ASP A 208 16.01 -17.99 18.79
CA ASP A 208 14.97 -16.98 19.03
C ASP A 208 14.65 -16.13 17.78
N VAL A 209 15.36 -16.33 16.65
CA VAL A 209 15.17 -15.57 15.39
C VAL A 209 14.03 -16.15 14.54
N ALA A 210 12.91 -15.43 14.44
CA ALA A 210 11.77 -15.76 13.59
C ALA A 210 12.05 -15.60 12.08
N GLY A 211 13.02 -14.78 11.69
CA GLY A 211 13.39 -14.62 10.29
C GLY A 211 14.20 -13.36 10.03
N LEU A 212 14.45 -13.11 8.74
CA LEU A 212 15.13 -11.93 8.22
C LEU A 212 14.25 -11.30 7.13
N MET A 213 14.00 -9.98 7.24
CA MET A 213 13.43 -9.20 6.14
C MET A 213 14.56 -8.54 5.37
N LEU A 214 14.64 -8.77 4.07
CA LEU A 214 15.75 -8.26 3.25
C LEU A 214 15.24 -7.83 1.87
N THR A 215 15.77 -6.73 1.36
CA THR A 215 15.52 -6.26 -0.01
C THR A 215 16.75 -6.55 -0.86
N ASN A 216 16.59 -7.14 -2.04
CA ASN A 216 17.70 -7.31 -2.97
C ASN A 216 17.26 -7.08 -4.45
N PRO A 217 17.90 -6.16 -5.20
CA PRO A 217 18.94 -5.23 -4.76
C PRO A 217 18.49 -4.38 -3.57
N ASN A 218 19.41 -4.09 -2.66
CA ASN A 218 19.11 -3.39 -1.41
C ASN A 218 18.76 -1.92 -1.68
N THR A 219 18.44 -1.16 -0.63
CA THR A 219 17.96 0.23 -0.76
C THR A 219 19.01 1.20 -1.32
N LEU A 220 20.29 0.80 -1.37
CA LEU A 220 21.37 1.51 -2.07
C LEU A 220 21.44 1.18 -3.56
N GLY A 221 20.60 0.27 -4.05
CA GLY A 221 20.63 -0.23 -5.42
C GLY A 221 21.72 -1.29 -5.67
N LEU A 222 22.26 -1.90 -4.61
CA LEU A 222 23.35 -2.88 -4.70
C LEU A 222 22.81 -4.31 -4.55
N PHE A 223 23.31 -5.23 -5.37
CA PHE A 223 22.91 -6.63 -5.29
C PHE A 223 23.64 -7.34 -4.14
N GLU A 224 22.89 -8.06 -3.30
CA GLU A 224 23.42 -8.89 -2.20
C GLU A 224 24.11 -10.14 -2.77
N ARG A 225 25.43 -10.05 -2.97
CA ARG A 225 26.22 -11.09 -3.64
C ARG A 225 26.29 -12.42 -2.90
N ASP A 226 26.10 -12.38 -1.58
CA ASP A 226 26.15 -13.55 -0.69
C ASP A 226 24.74 -14.01 -0.28
N ILE A 227 23.68 -13.65 -1.03
CA ILE A 227 22.28 -13.94 -0.68
C ILE A 227 22.01 -15.42 -0.41
N GLU A 228 22.64 -16.34 -1.16
CA GLU A 228 22.48 -17.78 -0.91
C GLU A 228 23.07 -18.22 0.43
N LYS A 229 24.22 -17.63 0.83
CA LYS A 229 24.84 -17.92 2.12
C LYS A 229 24.03 -17.32 3.27
N ILE A 230 23.55 -16.10 3.11
CA ILE A 230 22.64 -15.43 4.05
C ILE A 230 21.39 -16.29 4.25
N ALA A 231 20.78 -16.74 3.15
CA ALA A 231 19.60 -17.57 3.18
C ALA A 231 19.85 -18.90 3.91
N GLN A 232 20.96 -19.57 3.61
CA GLN A 232 21.34 -20.81 4.27
C GLN A 232 21.54 -20.59 5.78
N ALA A 233 22.28 -19.56 6.19
CA ALA A 233 22.53 -19.29 7.60
C ALA A 233 21.24 -18.99 8.40
N VAL A 234 20.30 -18.24 7.80
CA VAL A 234 18.98 -17.98 8.41
C VAL A 234 18.18 -19.28 8.52
N HIS A 235 18.18 -20.11 7.49
CA HIS A 235 17.47 -21.40 7.50
C HIS A 235 18.09 -22.41 8.48
N ASP A 236 19.41 -22.41 8.67
CA ASP A 236 20.13 -23.32 9.56
C ASP A 236 19.69 -23.15 11.02
N VAL A 237 19.36 -21.92 11.44
CA VAL A 237 18.76 -21.66 12.76
C VAL A 237 17.23 -21.82 12.76
N GLY A 238 16.61 -22.21 11.64
CA GLY A 238 15.16 -22.35 11.46
C GLY A 238 14.39 -21.02 11.26
N GLY A 239 15.10 -19.95 10.94
CA GLY A 239 14.54 -18.67 10.52
C GLY A 239 13.85 -18.77 9.15
N LEU A 240 12.97 -17.83 8.83
CA LEU A 240 12.37 -17.70 7.49
C LEU A 240 12.85 -16.41 6.83
N LEU A 241 12.80 -16.35 5.51
CA LEU A 241 13.14 -15.14 4.75
C LEU A 241 11.87 -14.46 4.25
N TYR A 242 11.78 -13.16 4.50
CA TYR A 242 10.83 -12.28 3.85
C TYR A 242 11.59 -11.36 2.89
N TYR A 243 11.14 -11.31 1.64
CA TYR A 243 11.78 -10.60 0.55
C TYR A 243 10.82 -9.65 -0.13
#